data_AF-A0A925BVM2-F1
#
_entry.id   AF-A0A925BVM2-F1
#
_cell.length_a   1.000
_cell.length_b   1.000
_cell.length_c   1.000
_cell.angle_alpha   90.00
_cell.angle_beta   90.00
_cell.angle_gamma   90.00
#
_symmetry.space_group_name_H-M   'P 1'
#
loop_
_entity.id
_entity.type
_entity.pdbx_description
1 polymer ?
#
loop_
_entity_poly.entity_id
_entity_poly.type
_entity_poly.pdbx_seq_one_letter_code
_entity_poly.pdbx_strand_id
1 'polypeptide(L)' 'MAQLEELIPMINKTVNALTPGQLEAEYPLIFDDMKTSNSYVWLQLLIHLNYHLGQVNYLRRIFD' A
#
# COMPACT_ATOMS: atom_id res chain seq x y z
N MET A 1 -13.88 3.23 -10.47
CA MET A 1 -12.86 4.24 -10.80
C MET A 1 -12.92 5.42 -9.84
N ALA A 2 -14.08 6.06 -9.63
CA ALA A 2 -14.24 7.18 -8.68
C ALA A 2 -13.60 6.94 -7.29
N GLN A 3 -13.85 5.78 -6.67
CA GLN A 3 -13.25 5.43 -5.37
C GLN A 3 -11.70 5.34 -5.40
N LEU A 4 -11.12 4.92 -6.53
CA LEU A 4 -9.67 4.84 -6.69
C LEU A 4 -9.07 6.24 -6.85
N GLU A 5 -9.75 7.12 -7.58
CA GLU A 5 -9.36 8.51 -7.77
C GLU A 5 -9.41 9.30 -6.45
N GLU A 6 -10.38 9.03 -5.58
CA GLU A 6 -10.47 9.62 -4.23
C GLU A 6 -9.37 9.13 -3.28
N LEU A 7 -8.89 7.89 -3.46
CA LEU A 7 -7.84 7.28 -2.64
C LEU A 7 -6.46 7.91 -2.90
N ILE A 8 -6.16 8.32 -4.13
CA ILE A 8 -4.86 8.91 -4.52
C ILE A 8 -4.48 10.13 -3.64
N PRO A 9 -5.30 11.20 -3.55
CA PRO A 9 -4.95 12.37 -2.76
C PRO A 9 -4.90 12.06 -1.26
N MET A 10 -5.73 11.12 -0.77
CA MET A 10 -5.71 10.69 0.63
C MET A 10 -4.41 9.99 0.98
N ILE A 11 -3.96 9.03 0.16
CA ILE A 11 -2.71 8.30 0.37
C ILE A 11 -1.53 9.27 0.31
N ASN A 12 -1.48 10.15 -0.71
CA ASN A 12 -0.41 11.14 -0.83
C ASN A 12 -0.32 12.06 0.39
N LYS A 13 -1.47 12.55 0.88
CA LYS A 13 -1.51 13.38 2.09
C LYS A 13 -1.01 12.62 3.31
N THR A 14 -1.46 11.39 3.51
CA THR A 14 -1.07 10.56 4.65
C THR A 14 0.41 10.23 4.63
N VAL A 15 0.93 9.72 3.52
CA VAL A 15 2.35 9.32 3.40
C VAL A 15 3.28 10.51 3.60
N ASN A 16 2.95 11.68 3.04
CA ASN A 16 3.77 12.90 3.21
C ASN A 16 3.72 13.48 4.64
N ALA A 17 2.72 13.12 5.44
CA ALA A 17 2.57 13.57 6.82
C ALA A 17 3.18 12.60 7.85
N LEU A 18 3.58 11.40 7.45
CA LEU A 18 4.18 10.42 8.35
C LEU A 18 5.61 10.81 8.72
N THR A 19 5.89 10.78 10.01
CA THR A 19 7.24 10.95 10.56
C THR A 19 7.99 9.61 10.63
N PRO A 20 9.34 9.61 10.68
CA PRO A 20 10.12 8.38 10.85
C PRO A 20 9.70 7.58 12.10
N GLY A 21 9.48 8.25 13.24
CA GLY A 21 9.05 7.57 14.47
C GLY A 21 7.65 6.93 14.35
N GLN A 22 6.75 7.52 13.57
CA GLN A 22 5.44 6.90 13.30
C GLN A 22 5.57 5.69 12.37
N LEU A 23 6.51 5.69 11.44
CA LEU A 23 6.78 4.54 10.57
C LEU A 23 7.37 3.36 11.35
N GLU A 24 8.22 3.64 12.33
CA GLU A 24 8.87 2.61 13.17
C GLU A 24 7.96 2.07 14.29
N ALA A 25 6.89 2.80 14.66
CA ALA A 25 5.97 2.37 15.70
C ALA A 25 5.25 1.05 15.35
N GLU A 26 4.91 0.28 16.40
CA GLU A 26 4.13 -0.96 16.28
C GLU A 26 2.76 -0.65 15.65
N TYR A 27 2.39 -1.43 14.63
CA TYR A 27 1.08 -1.38 14.00
C TYR A 27 0.03 -1.83 15.03
N PRO A 28 -1.11 -1.12 15.16
CA PRO A 28 -2.04 -1.34 16.28
C PRO A 28 -2.76 -2.70 16.26
N LEU A 29 -2.62 -3.49 15.18
CA LEU A 29 -3.26 -4.79 15.01
C LEU A 29 -2.20 -5.85 14.70
N ILE A 30 -2.52 -7.12 14.97
CA ILE A 30 -1.74 -8.23 14.40
C ILE A 30 -1.93 -8.21 12.89
N PHE A 31 -0.83 -8.21 12.15
CA PHE A 31 -0.81 -8.19 10.70
C PHE A 31 0.11 -9.30 10.21
N ASP A 32 -0.36 -10.12 9.27
CA ASP A 32 0.37 -11.29 8.77
C ASP A 32 0.82 -12.23 9.92
N ASP A 33 -0.12 -12.51 10.84
CA ASP A 33 0.07 -13.35 12.03
C ASP A 33 1.21 -12.92 12.98
N MET A 34 1.69 -11.67 12.87
CA MET A 34 2.74 -11.12 13.73
C MET A 34 2.46 -9.70 14.20
N LYS A 35 3.13 -9.31 15.30
CA LYS A 35 3.31 -7.90 15.64
C LYS A 35 4.36 -7.33 14.71
N THR A 36 4.06 -6.18 14.09
CA THR A 36 4.94 -5.58 13.09
C THR A 36 4.86 -4.05 13.14
N SER A 37 5.68 -3.35 12.36
CA SER A 37 5.70 -1.88 12.31
C SER A 37 4.69 -1.32 11.30
N ASN A 38 4.34 -0.04 11.46
CA ASN A 38 3.58 0.69 10.44
C ASN A 38 4.29 0.66 9.07
N SER A 39 5.62 0.80 9.04
CA SER A 39 6.40 0.75 7.79
C SER A 39 6.33 -0.61 7.08
N TYR A 40 6.31 -1.71 7.84
CA TYR A 40 6.15 -3.04 7.26
C TYR A 40 4.79 -3.18 6.58
N VAL A 41 3.71 -2.75 7.23
CA VAL A 41 2.36 -2.82 6.65
C VAL A 41 2.26 -1.96 5.38
N TRP A 42 2.80 -0.74 5.39
CA TRP A 42 2.84 0.11 4.19
C TRP A 42 3.61 -0.54 3.04
N LEU A 43 4.77 -1.14 3.33
CA LEU A 43 5.55 -1.86 2.31
C LEU A 43 4.78 -3.05 1.75
N GLN A 44 4.10 -3.82 2.61
CA GLN A 44 3.24 -4.92 2.17
C GLN A 44 2.13 -4.43 1.25
N LEU A 45 1.40 -3.38 1.62
CA LEU A 45 0.33 -2.82 0.78
C LEU A 45 0.85 -2.33 -0.58
N LEU A 46 2.04 -1.71 -0.61
CA LEU A 46 2.70 -1.30 -1.85
C LEU A 46 3.05 -2.50 -2.74
N ILE A 47 3.58 -3.57 -2.16
CA ILE A 47 3.90 -4.81 -2.89
C ILE A 47 2.62 -5.45 -3.45
N HIS A 48 1.56 -5.56 -2.64
CA HIS A 48 0.27 -6.10 -3.08
C HIS A 48 -0.32 -5.29 -4.25
N LEU A 49 -0.26 -3.96 -4.18
CA LEU A 49 -0.72 -3.10 -5.27
C LEU A 49 0.09 -3.33 -6.55
N ASN A 50 1.42 -3.41 -6.44
CA ASN A 50 2.30 -3.68 -7.59
C ASN A 50 2.06 -5.08 -8.19
N TYR A 51 1.76 -6.08 -7.37
CA TYR A 51 1.39 -7.42 -7.84
C TYR A 51 0.15 -7.37 -8.74
N HIS A 52 -0.91 -6.70 -8.28
CA HIS A 52 -2.14 -6.55 -9.08
C HIS A 52 -1.92 -5.68 -10.33
N LEU A 53 -1.11 -4.62 -10.24
CA LEU A 53 -0.73 -3.83 -11.41
C LEU A 53 0.01 -4.70 -12.45
N GLY A 54 0.88 -5.60 -11.99
CA GLY A 54 1.54 -6.60 -12.82
C GLY A 54 0.55 -7.51 -13.54
N GLN A 55 -0.49 -8.00 -12.85
CA GLN A 55 -1.55 -8.82 -13.46
C GLN A 55 -2.30 -8.07 -14.57
N VAL A 56 -2.68 -6.81 -14.32
CA VAL A 56 -3.36 -5.97 -15.33
C VAL A 56 -2.46 -5.75 -16.55
N ASN A 57 -1.18 -5.41 -16.32
CA ASN A 57 -0.23 -5.20 -17.40
C ASN A 57 0.05 -6.47 -18.19
N TYR A 58 0.11 -7.63 -17.52
CA TYR A 58 0.26 -8.92 -18.16
C TYR A 58 -0.93 -9.24 -19.08
N LEU A 59 -2.17 -9.05 -18.59
CA LEU A 59 -3.37 -9.25 -19.39
C LEU A 59 -3.43 -8.32 -20.61
N ARG A 60 -3.08 -7.03 -20.46
CA ARG A 60 -3.00 -6.10 -21.62
C ARG A 60 -2.10 -6.66 -22.72
N ARG A 61 -0.90 -7.13 -22.37
CA ARG A 61 0.06 -7.71 -23.34
C ARG A 61 -0.42 -9.00 -24.03
N ILE A 62 -1.38 -9.72 -23.46
CA ILE A 62 -1.94 -10.94 -24.07
C ILE A 62 -3.10 -10.60 -25.02
N PHE A 63 -3.83 -9.53 -24.73
CA PHE A 63 -4.98 -9.10 -25.52
C PHE A 63 -4.65 -8.03 -26.57
N ASP A 64 -3.46 -7.41 -26.48
CA ASP A 64 -2.80 -6.65 -27.55
C ASP A 64 -2.14 -7.61 -28.56
#